data_AF-A0A8C0ARI3-F1
#
_entry.id   AF-A0A8C0ARI3-F1
#
_cell.length_a   1.000
_cell.length_b   1.000
_cell.length_c   1.000
_cell.angle_alpha   90.00
_cell.angle_beta   90.00
_cell.angle_gamma   90.00
#
_symmetry.space_group_name_H-M   'P 1'
#
loop_
_entity.id
_entity.type
_entity.pdbx_description
1 polymer ?
#
loop_
_entity_poly.entity_id
_entity_poly.type
_entity_poly.pdbx_seq_one_letter_code
_entity_poly.pdbx_strand_id
1 'polypeptide(L)'
;MYIPECFIPVLWRKVPESEHKPECIAVKRTNYLIFCYLIAGVPGSMPNAAWEGDLKAVKWIDMEESHGGCHGHYVRGICVYGTGDLKWLFNSTSMFANKFELKTYPLTVECLELRHRQRTLSQSEVQVEPSWYF
;
A
#
# COMPACT_ATOMS: atom_id res chain seq x y z
N MET A 1 -7.60 -28.85 -25.62
CA MET A 1 -6.81 -27.62 -25.41
C MET A 1 -7.60 -26.47 -26.01
N TYR A 2 -8.46 -25.86 -25.20
CA TYR A 2 -9.22 -24.65 -25.53
C TYR A 2 -9.62 -24.05 -24.17
N ILE A 3 -9.07 -22.89 -23.83
CA ILE A 3 -9.55 -22.08 -22.70
C ILE A 3 -10.32 -20.93 -23.36
N PRO A 4 -11.66 -20.96 -23.37
CA PRO A 4 -12.42 -19.85 -23.91
C PRO A 4 -12.39 -18.70 -22.90
N GLU A 5 -11.78 -17.61 -23.33
CA GLU A 5 -11.99 -16.21 -22.99
C GLU A 5 -12.62 -15.88 -21.62
N CYS A 6 -11.80 -15.30 -20.75
CA CYS A 6 -12.22 -14.53 -19.58
C CYS A 6 -12.98 -13.26 -20.03
N PHE A 7 -14.29 -13.38 -20.22
CA PHE A 7 -15.19 -12.23 -20.32
C PHE A 7 -15.27 -11.53 -18.97
N ILE A 8 -14.92 -10.26 -18.95
CA ILE A 8 -15.10 -9.32 -17.83
C ILE A 8 -16.60 -9.01 -17.71
N PRO A 9 -17.19 -9.06 -16.49
CA PRO A 9 -18.23 -8.07 -16.19
C PRO A 9 -18.06 -7.41 -14.83
N VAL A 10 -18.54 -6.17 -14.80
CA VAL A 10 -18.58 -5.19 -13.72
C VAL A 10 -19.82 -5.41 -12.83
N LEU A 11 -19.76 -4.97 -11.56
CA LEU A 11 -20.77 -5.01 -10.49
C LEU A 11 -21.01 -6.41 -9.87
N TRP A 12 -21.13 -6.57 -8.55
CA TRP A 12 -22.31 -6.20 -7.74
C TRP A 12 -22.02 -5.81 -6.27
N ARG A 13 -23.08 -5.31 -5.62
CA ARG A 13 -23.22 -4.58 -4.35
C ARG A 13 -23.51 -5.52 -3.15
N LYS A 14 -22.99 -5.16 -1.97
CA LYS A 14 -23.36 -5.46 -0.56
C LYS A 14 -24.03 -6.83 -0.23
N VAL A 15 -23.41 -7.61 0.67
CA VAL A 15 -24.08 -8.68 1.43
C VAL A 15 -23.94 -8.41 2.95
N PRO A 16 -25.01 -8.51 3.75
CA PRO A 16 -24.96 -8.45 5.21
C PRO A 16 -24.46 -9.77 5.82
N GLU A 17 -23.88 -9.64 7.01
CA GLU A 17 -23.26 -10.66 7.86
C GLU A 17 -24.12 -11.92 8.08
N SER A 18 -23.78 -13.03 7.41
CA SER A 18 -23.89 -14.42 7.90
C SER A 18 -23.90 -15.44 6.75
N GLU A 19 -22.72 -15.91 6.32
CA GLU A 19 -22.55 -17.30 5.85
C GLU A 19 -21.08 -17.61 5.60
N HIS A 20 -20.59 -18.67 6.24
CA HIS A 20 -19.28 -19.26 6.00
C HIS A 20 -19.17 -19.75 4.55
N LYS A 21 -18.54 -18.96 3.68
CA LYS A 21 -18.02 -19.44 2.40
C LYS A 21 -16.79 -18.60 2.03
N PRO A 22 -15.68 -19.19 1.56
CA PRO A 22 -14.57 -18.42 1.03
C PRO A 22 -15.03 -17.83 -0.32
N GLU A 23 -15.69 -16.68 -0.26
CA GLU A 23 -15.97 -15.87 -1.42
C GLU A 23 -14.63 -15.41 -2.00
N CYS A 24 -14.41 -15.66 -3.30
CA CYS A 24 -13.21 -15.21 -3.98
C CYS A 24 -13.11 -13.69 -3.85
N ILE A 25 -12.15 -13.20 -3.06
CA ILE A 25 -11.86 -11.79 -2.94
C ILE A 25 -11.38 -11.31 -4.31
N ALA A 26 -12.28 -10.68 -5.05
CA ALA A 26 -11.95 -9.97 -6.28
C ALA A 26 -11.12 -8.74 -5.90
N VAL A 27 -9.79 -8.90 -5.84
CA VAL A 27 -8.87 -7.77 -5.71
C VAL A 27 -8.99 -6.96 -6.99
N LYS A 28 -9.57 -5.76 -6.92
CA LYS A 28 -9.59 -4.83 -8.06
C LYS A 28 -8.16 -4.69 -8.58
N ARG A 29 -7.94 -5.06 -9.85
CA ARG A 29 -6.64 -5.10 -10.56
C ARG A 29 -5.73 -6.26 -10.15
N THR A 30 -6.20 -7.49 -10.34
CA THR A 30 -5.35 -8.68 -10.24
C THR A 30 -4.28 -8.66 -11.32
N ASN A 31 -3.01 -8.43 -10.93
CA ASN A 31 -1.86 -8.66 -11.80
C ASN A 31 -1.48 -10.16 -11.77
N TYR A 32 -0.82 -10.63 -12.82
CA TYR A 32 -0.39 -12.04 -12.98
C TYR A 32 0.30 -12.61 -11.73
N LEU A 33 1.09 -11.80 -11.02
CA LEU A 33 1.76 -12.18 -9.78
C LEU A 33 0.80 -12.60 -8.66
N ILE A 34 -0.33 -11.91 -8.52
CA ILE A 34 -1.34 -12.22 -7.49
C ILE A 34 -1.97 -13.58 -7.80
N PHE A 35 -2.22 -13.86 -9.08
CA PHE A 35 -2.75 -15.15 -9.50
C PHE A 35 -1.80 -16.30 -9.15
N CYS A 36 -0.50 -16.18 -9.49
CA CYS A 36 0.49 -17.20 -9.16
C CYS A 36 0.61 -17.46 -7.65
N TYR A 37 0.47 -16.44 -6.81
CA TYR A 37 0.54 -16.58 -5.35
C TYR A 37 -0.63 -17.38 -4.75
N LEU A 38 -1.73 -17.52 -5.48
CA LEU A 38 -2.91 -18.27 -5.07
C LEU A 38 -2.95 -19.72 -5.60
N ILE A 39 -1.98 -20.13 -6.43
CA ILE A 39 -1.91 -21.50 -6.97
C ILE A 39 -1.17 -22.41 -6.00
N ALA A 40 -1.85 -23.46 -5.54
CA ALA A 40 -1.25 -24.48 -4.68
C ALA A 40 -0.08 -25.19 -5.39
N GLY A 41 1.07 -25.28 -4.72
CA GLY A 41 2.27 -25.95 -5.22
C GLY A 41 3.38 -24.99 -5.70
N VAL A 42 3.14 -23.69 -5.75
CA VAL A 42 4.20 -22.68 -5.94
C VAL A 42 4.87 -22.40 -4.58
N PRO A 43 6.21 -22.44 -4.46
CA PRO A 43 6.89 -22.11 -3.21
C PRO A 43 6.50 -20.71 -2.71
N GLY A 44 6.00 -20.64 -1.47
CA GLY A 44 5.50 -19.40 -0.87
C GLY A 44 4.06 -19.02 -1.26
N SER A 45 3.33 -19.84 -2.03
CA SER A 45 1.91 -19.60 -2.31
C SER A 45 1.07 -19.66 -1.05
N MET A 46 0.03 -18.82 -0.96
CA MET A 46 -1.01 -18.94 0.07
C MET A 46 -2.39 -19.05 -0.58
N PRO A 47 -2.83 -20.27 -0.97
CA PRO A 47 -4.04 -20.49 -1.76
C PRO A 47 -5.34 -20.10 -1.04
N ASN A 48 -5.31 -20.01 0.29
CA ASN A 48 -6.46 -19.59 1.11
C ASN A 48 -6.27 -18.22 1.77
N ALA A 49 -5.32 -17.41 1.28
CA ALA A 49 -5.07 -16.09 1.86
C ALA A 49 -6.19 -15.10 1.53
N ALA A 50 -6.70 -14.45 2.58
CA ALA A 50 -7.31 -13.15 2.45
C ALA A 50 -6.21 -12.09 2.61
N TRP A 51 -6.15 -11.12 1.68
CA TRP A 51 -5.18 -10.04 1.78
C TRP A 51 -5.62 -9.06 2.87
N GLU A 52 -4.82 -8.93 3.92
CA GLU A 52 -5.03 -7.96 4.99
C GLU A 52 -3.87 -6.95 5.00
N GLY A 53 -4.21 -5.68 4.77
CA GLY A 53 -3.26 -4.58 4.72
C GLY A 53 -2.58 -4.38 3.35
N ASP A 54 -2.18 -3.14 3.08
CA ASP A 54 -1.50 -2.77 1.85
C ASP A 54 0.01 -2.68 2.06
N LEU A 55 0.80 -3.33 1.19
CA LEU A 55 2.26 -3.17 1.16
C LEU A 55 2.66 -1.70 0.92
N LYS A 56 1.84 -0.97 0.15
CA LYS A 56 2.04 0.44 -0.20
C LYS A 56 0.89 1.28 0.30
N ALA A 57 1.19 2.31 1.09
CA ALA A 57 0.25 3.35 1.42
C ALA A 57 -0.03 4.17 0.16
N VAL A 58 -1.30 4.26 -0.24
CA VAL A 58 -1.76 5.05 -1.39
C VAL A 58 -3.05 5.77 -1.03
N LYS A 59 -3.08 7.08 -1.20
CA LYS A 59 -4.31 7.88 -1.06
C LYS A 59 -4.95 8.05 -2.44
N TRP A 60 -6.04 7.33 -2.67
CA TRP A 60 -6.85 7.47 -3.88
C TRP A 60 -7.90 8.57 -3.71
N ILE A 61 -8.19 9.29 -4.79
CA ILE A 61 -9.16 10.40 -4.77
C ILE A 61 -10.58 9.92 -4.46
N ASP A 62 -10.94 8.69 -4.85
CA ASP A 62 -12.25 8.08 -4.58
C ASP A 62 -12.40 7.54 -3.15
N MET A 63 -11.36 7.67 -2.31
CA MET A 63 -11.34 7.24 -0.91
C MET A 63 -11.09 8.41 0.05
N GLU A 64 -11.36 9.65 -0.37
CA GLU A 64 -10.98 10.85 0.38
C GLU A 64 -11.51 10.89 1.82
N GLU A 65 -12.73 10.42 2.03
CA GLU A 65 -13.36 10.34 3.35
C GLU A 65 -12.65 9.38 4.30
N SER A 66 -11.98 8.33 3.81
CA SER A 66 -11.33 7.32 4.66
C SER A 66 -9.95 7.75 5.16
N HIS A 67 -9.25 8.59 4.39
CA HIS A 67 -7.87 9.02 4.69
C HIS A 67 -7.73 10.51 5.01
N GLY A 68 -8.84 11.25 4.98
CA GLY A 68 -8.94 12.63 5.45
C GLY A 68 -8.37 13.66 4.48
N GLY A 69 -8.49 13.44 3.17
CA GLY A 69 -7.98 14.39 2.18
C GLY A 69 -6.53 14.18 1.77
N CYS A 70 -6.16 14.76 0.63
CA CYS A 70 -4.77 14.94 0.22
C CYS A 70 -4.31 16.35 0.59
N HIS A 71 -3.20 16.48 1.33
CA HIS A 71 -2.62 17.78 1.69
C HIS A 71 -1.55 18.26 0.71
N GLY A 72 -1.29 17.48 -0.35
CA GLY A 72 -0.53 17.91 -1.51
C GLY A 72 -1.45 18.17 -2.70
N HIS A 73 -1.36 17.33 -3.73
CA HIS A 73 -2.26 17.40 -4.88
C HIS A 73 -2.45 16.03 -5.54
N TYR A 74 -3.55 15.85 -6.29
CA TYR A 74 -3.81 14.60 -7.01
C TYR A 74 -3.22 14.64 -8.42
N VAL A 75 -2.51 13.57 -8.80
CA VAL A 75 -2.09 13.32 -10.18
C VAL A 75 -2.67 11.98 -10.60
N ARG A 76 -3.46 11.95 -11.70
CA ARG A 76 -4.12 10.72 -12.17
C ARG A 76 -4.90 9.97 -11.06
N GLY A 77 -5.59 10.73 -10.19
CA GLY A 77 -6.43 10.19 -9.12
C GLY A 77 -5.69 9.60 -7.90
N ILE A 78 -4.38 9.79 -7.80
CA ILE A 78 -3.56 9.37 -6.65
C ILE A 78 -2.89 10.60 -6.06
N CYS A 79 -2.94 10.74 -4.73
CA CYS A 79 -2.33 11.84 -3.99
C CYS A 79 -0.80 11.80 -4.11
N VAL A 80 -0.23 12.94 -4.49
CA VAL A 80 1.16 13.29 -4.25
C VAL A 80 1.22 13.93 -2.86
N TYR A 81 1.94 13.30 -1.94
CA TYR A 81 1.91 13.68 -0.53
C TYR A 81 2.51 15.06 -0.27
N GLY A 82 1.77 15.87 0.48
CA GLY A 82 2.25 17.12 1.06
C GLY A 82 2.73 16.93 2.50
N THR A 83 3.26 18.00 3.10
CA THR A 83 3.74 17.97 4.50
C THR A 83 2.62 17.69 5.50
N GLY A 84 1.38 18.08 5.20
CA GLY A 84 0.20 17.76 6.00
C GLY A 84 -0.15 16.27 6.05
N ASP A 85 0.33 15.47 5.08
CA ASP A 85 0.08 14.03 5.03
C ASP A 85 1.05 13.23 5.91
N LEU A 86 2.09 13.85 6.47
CA LEU A 86 3.11 13.18 7.29
C LEU A 86 2.50 12.41 8.47
N LYS A 87 1.52 12.99 9.17
CA LYS A 87 0.86 12.31 10.30
C LYS A 87 0.18 11.01 9.86
N TRP A 88 -0.45 11.02 8.69
CA TRP A 88 -1.10 9.84 8.13
C TRP A 88 -0.06 8.79 7.72
N LEU A 89 1.02 9.22 7.05
CA LEU A 89 2.13 8.35 6.64
C LEU A 89 2.82 7.69 7.83
N PHE A 90 3.06 8.43 8.90
CA PHE A 90 3.71 7.93 10.11
C PHE A 90 2.90 6.89 10.89
N ASN A 91 1.57 6.91 10.74
CA ASN A 91 0.67 5.98 11.39
C ASN A 91 0.30 4.79 10.48
N SER A 92 0.75 4.79 9.23
CA SER A 92 0.51 3.69 8.31
C SER A 92 1.33 2.46 8.71
N THR A 93 0.71 1.27 8.57
CA THR A 93 1.39 -0.03 8.71
C THR A 93 2.07 -0.49 7.43
N SER A 94 1.89 0.26 6.32
CA SER A 94 2.51 -0.06 5.03
C SER A 94 4.02 0.13 5.04
N MET A 95 4.72 -0.72 4.29
CA MET A 95 6.19 -0.68 4.18
C MET A 95 6.68 0.42 3.22
N PHE A 96 5.88 0.76 2.22
CA PHE A 96 6.19 1.79 1.23
C PHE A 96 5.02 2.78 1.11
N ALA A 97 5.24 3.90 0.44
CA ALA A 97 4.20 4.88 0.15
C ALA A 97 4.32 5.38 -1.29
N ASN A 98 3.19 5.71 -1.93
CA ASN A 98 3.15 6.31 -3.25
C ASN A 98 2.08 7.42 -3.31
N LYS A 99 2.40 8.66 -3.71
CA LYS A 99 3.63 9.14 -4.41
C LYS A 99 4.20 10.42 -3.78
N PHE A 100 5.49 10.63 -4.02
CA PHE A 100 6.23 11.80 -3.54
C PHE A 100 6.70 12.66 -4.70
N GLU A 101 6.84 13.95 -4.46
CA GLU A 101 7.43 14.90 -5.41
C GLU A 101 8.37 15.85 -4.68
N LEU A 102 9.67 15.68 -4.95
CA LEU A 102 10.75 16.46 -4.32
C LEU A 102 10.70 17.95 -4.67
N LYS A 103 10.28 18.29 -5.89
CA LYS A 103 10.27 19.69 -6.35
C LYS A 103 9.22 20.53 -5.65
N THR A 104 8.07 19.92 -5.36
CA THR A 104 6.90 20.63 -4.81
C THR A 104 6.86 20.54 -3.29
N TYR A 105 7.20 19.37 -2.73
CA TYR A 105 7.14 19.12 -1.29
C TYR A 105 8.43 18.46 -0.77
N PRO A 106 9.59 19.15 -0.88
CA PRO A 106 10.88 18.59 -0.43
C PRO A 106 10.87 18.18 1.04
N LEU A 107 10.26 19.02 1.89
CA LEU A 107 10.15 18.79 3.33
C LEU A 107 9.40 17.50 3.69
N THR A 108 8.44 17.06 2.86
CA THR A 108 7.74 15.80 3.11
C THR A 108 8.71 14.63 3.05
N VAL A 109 9.58 14.60 2.04
CA VAL A 109 10.55 13.52 1.85
C VAL A 109 11.67 13.63 2.89
N GLU A 110 12.20 14.82 3.13
CA GLU A 110 13.25 15.06 4.13
C GLU A 110 12.80 14.64 5.54
N CYS A 111 11.59 14.99 5.98
CA CYS A 111 11.09 14.58 7.29
C CYS A 111 10.92 13.05 7.40
N LEU A 112 10.52 12.38 6.33
CA LEU A 112 10.44 10.92 6.30
C LEU A 112 11.82 10.29 6.42
N GLU A 113 12.78 10.75 5.62
CA GLU A 113 14.17 10.28 5.64
C GLU A 113 14.80 10.46 7.03
N LEU A 114 14.69 11.65 7.61
CA LEU A 114 15.20 11.95 8.95
C LEU A 114 14.58 11.04 10.01
N ARG A 115 13.25 10.87 10.00
CA ARG A 115 12.57 9.98 10.95
C ARG A 115 13.01 8.53 10.79
N HIS A 116 13.10 8.03 9.56
CA HIS A 116 13.52 6.65 9.30
C HIS A 116 14.98 6.45 9.73
N ARG A 117 15.88 7.38 9.37
CA ARG A 117 17.29 7.35 9.81
C ARG A 117 17.38 7.30 11.33
N GLN A 118 16.70 8.19 12.05
CA GLN A 118 16.70 8.21 13.51
C GLN A 118 16.18 6.90 14.12
N ARG A 119 15.11 6.32 13.58
CA ARG A 119 14.58 5.03 14.04
C ARG A 119 15.55 3.87 13.79
N THR A 120 16.18 3.84 12.63
CA THR A 120 17.15 2.79 12.30
C THR A 120 18.38 2.87 13.19
N LEU A 121 18.92 4.08 13.40
CA LEU A 121 20.10 4.27 14.25
C LEU A 121 19.81 3.97 15.72
N SER A 122 18.64 4.36 16.24
CA SER A 122 18.26 4.10 17.63
C SER A 122 17.97 2.62 17.93
N GLN A 123 17.62 1.85 16.89
CA GLN A 123 17.35 0.41 16.98
C GLN A 123 18.53 -0.45 16.53
N SER A 124 19.71 0.15 16.30
CA SER A 124 20.89 -0.60 15.88
C SER A 124 21.43 -1.48 17.00
N GLU A 125 21.54 -2.79 16.74
CA GLU A 125 22.20 -3.75 17.64
C GLU A 125 23.73 -3.70 17.53
N VAL A 126 24.24 -3.12 16.44
CA VAL A 126 25.67 -2.99 16.14
C VAL A 126 26.13 -1.57 16.48
N GLN A 127 27.41 -1.44 16.86
CA GLN A 127 28.05 -0.14 17.06
C GLN A 127 27.92 0.74 15.81
N VAL A 128 27.22 1.85 15.95
CA VAL A 128 27.00 2.82 14.88
C VAL A 128 28.20 3.75 14.79
N GLU A 129 28.70 3.97 13.57
CA GLU A 129 29.79 4.90 13.34
C GLU A 129 29.30 6.37 13.54
N PRO A 130 30.03 7.22 14.29
CA PRO A 130 29.57 8.56 14.64
C PRO A 130 29.22 9.48 13.47
N SER A 131 29.90 9.37 12.32
CA SER A 131 29.57 10.17 11.13
C SER A 131 28.19 9.86 10.56
N TRP A 132 27.59 8.70 10.87
CA TRP A 132 26.26 8.32 10.40
C TRP A 132 25.11 9.06 11.09
N TYR A 133 25.37 9.85 12.13
CA TYR A 133 24.36 10.73 12.73
C TYR A 133 24.23 12.08 12.02
N PHE A 134 25.20 12.44 11.17
CA PHE A 134 25.30 13.76 10.53
C PHE A 134 25.03 13.70 9.02
#